data_AF-A0A7C3YCM3-F1
#
_entry.id   AF-A0A7C3YCM3-F1
#
_cell.length_a   1.000
_cell.length_b   1.000
_cell.length_c   1.000
_cell.angle_alpha   90.00
_cell.angle_beta   90.00
_cell.angle_gamma   90.00
#
_symmetry.space_group_name_H-M   'P 1'
#
loop_
_entity.id
_entity.type
_entity.pdbx_description
1 polymer ?
#
loop_
_entity_poly.entity_id
_entity_poly.type
_entity_poly.pdbx_seq_one_letter_code
_entity_poly.pdbx_strand_id
1 'polypeptide(L)'
;MNIKLQRVVRTPTSEEIVLRDLDEQDREGSARTIGKLDLHYAEEGVYGTLLLWPEVVATMSGAALDSFVEENIINEVSGLIGVAETYNIELYSPDMKRYKLYSNLPEE
;
A
#
# COMPACT_ATOMS: atom_id res chain seq x y z
N MET A 1 10.09 -10.06 2.87
CA MET A 1 9.16 -9.73 3.96
C MET A 1 7.84 -10.40 3.63
N ASN A 2 7.24 -11.07 4.59
CA ASN A 2 5.95 -11.72 4.45
C ASN A 2 4.85 -10.76 4.89
N ILE A 3 4.22 -10.09 3.93
CA ILE A 3 3.28 -9.01 4.21
C ILE A 3 1.84 -9.53 4.23
N LYS A 4 1.10 -9.11 5.26
CA LYS A 4 -0.34 -9.29 5.35
C LYS A 4 -1.03 -7.94 5.25
N LEU A 5 -1.95 -7.81 4.29
CA LEU A 5 -2.89 -6.70 4.20
C LEU A 5 -4.10 -7.00 5.09
N GLN A 6 -4.31 -6.18 6.11
CA GLN A 6 -5.43 -6.30 7.03
C GLN A 6 -6.35 -5.09 6.89
N ARG A 7 -7.53 -5.31 6.33
CA ARG A 7 -8.59 -4.29 6.32
C ARG A 7 -9.03 -3.97 7.75
N VAL A 8 -9.02 -2.70 8.12
CA VAL A 8 -9.42 -2.22 9.45
C VAL A 8 -10.72 -1.42 9.40
N VAL A 9 -10.96 -0.68 8.31
CA VAL A 9 -12.21 0.06 8.07
C VAL A 9 -12.71 -0.21 6.67
N ARG A 10 -14.03 -0.32 6.51
CA ARG A 10 -14.71 -0.40 5.22
C ARG A 10 -15.97 0.44 5.24
N THR A 11 -16.09 1.32 4.27
CA THR A 11 -17.33 2.06 3.96
C THR A 11 -17.74 1.74 2.52
N PRO A 12 -18.93 2.18 2.06
CA PRO A 12 -19.30 2.03 0.67
C PRO A 12 -18.34 2.71 -0.33
N THR A 13 -17.59 3.71 0.11
CA THR A 13 -16.74 4.53 -0.77
C THR A 13 -15.27 4.56 -0.36
N SER A 14 -14.86 3.84 0.68
CA SER A 14 -13.48 3.83 1.14
C SER A 14 -13.10 2.61 1.97
N GLU A 15 -11.81 2.30 1.98
CA GLU A 15 -11.19 1.29 2.85
C GLU A 15 -9.93 1.84 3.50
N GLU A 16 -9.68 1.48 4.76
CA GLU A 16 -8.37 1.61 5.37
C GLU A 16 -7.81 0.21 5.60
N ILE A 17 -6.59 -0.02 5.13
CA ILE A 17 -5.88 -1.30 5.20
C ILE A 17 -4.55 -1.06 5.89
N VAL A 18 -4.27 -1.84 6.93
CA VAL A 18 -2.96 -1.85 7.60
C VAL A 18 -2.10 -2.96 7.01
N LEU A 19 -0.84 -2.65 6.71
CA LEU A 19 0.17 -3.58 6.26
C LEU A 19 0.94 -4.08 7.48
N ARG A 20 0.96 -5.39 7.67
CA ARG A 20 1.70 -6.06 8.73
C ARG A 20 2.79 -6.93 8.15
N ASP A 21 4.00 -6.80 8.66
CA ASP A 21 5.08 -7.75 8.43
C ASP A 21 4.92 -8.91 9.42
N LEU A 22 4.71 -10.12 8.88
CA LEU A 22 4.56 -11.34 9.67
C LEU A 22 5.90 -11.92 10.11
N ASP A 23 7.01 -11.49 9.50
CA ASP A 23 8.35 -11.95 9.87
C ASP A 23 8.87 -11.23 11.13
N GLU A 24 8.31 -10.05 11.45
CA GLU A 24 8.68 -9.23 12.60
C GLU A 24 7.53 -9.10 13.61
N GLN A 25 7.87 -9.08 14.91
CA GLN A 25 6.92 -8.83 15.99
C GLN A 25 7.16 -7.47 16.64
N ASP A 26 6.08 -6.79 16.99
CA ASP A 26 6.11 -5.62 17.84
C ASP A 26 6.31 -6.00 19.33
N ARG A 27 6.32 -4.99 20.21
CA ARG A 27 6.55 -5.17 21.65
C ARG A 27 5.46 -5.99 22.35
N GLU A 28 4.30 -6.14 21.72
CA GLU A 28 3.16 -6.90 22.25
C GLU A 28 3.11 -8.32 21.66
N GLY A 29 4.08 -8.71 20.83
CA GLY A 29 4.14 -10.01 20.17
C GLY A 29 3.22 -10.11 18.95
N SER A 30 2.63 -9.00 18.50
CA SER A 30 1.81 -8.94 17.30
C SER A 30 2.68 -8.70 16.07
N ALA A 31 2.22 -9.13 14.89
CA ALA A 31 2.90 -8.83 13.64
C ALA A 31 3.08 -7.31 13.47
N ARG A 32 4.32 -6.89 13.21
CA ARG A 32 4.71 -5.48 13.19
C ARG A 32 3.95 -4.74 12.09
N THR A 33 3.32 -3.63 12.46
CA THR A 33 2.70 -2.74 11.48
C THR A 33 3.76 -1.89 10.77
N ILE A 34 3.75 -1.92 9.43
CA ILE A 34 4.82 -1.36 8.56
C ILE A 34 4.33 -0.42 7.45
N GLY A 35 3.02 -0.41 7.18
CA GLY A 35 2.36 0.54 6.27
C GLY A 35 0.85 0.69 6.51
N LYS A 36 0.26 1.76 5.99
CA LYS A 36 -1.19 1.80 5.79
C LYS A 36 -1.51 2.22 4.37
N LEU A 37 -2.60 1.71 3.86
CA LEU A 37 -3.14 2.02 2.55
C LEU A 37 -4.58 2.49 2.75
N ASP A 38 -4.81 3.75 2.41
CA ASP A 38 -6.15 4.33 2.34
C ASP A 38 -6.63 4.22 0.89
N LEU A 39 -7.81 3.63 0.66
CA LEU A 39 -8.43 3.49 -0.66
C LEU A 39 -9.74 4.29 -0.70
N HIS A 40 -10.01 4.91 -1.84
CA HIS A 40 -11.24 5.62 -2.16
C HIS A 40 -11.81 5.12 -3.48
N TYR A 41 -13.07 4.69 -3.46
CA TYR A 41 -13.78 4.20 -4.63
C TYR A 41 -14.64 5.32 -5.21
N ALA A 42 -14.34 5.73 -6.44
CA ALA A 42 -15.13 6.67 -7.22
C ALA A 42 -15.67 5.99 -8.49
N GLU A 43 -16.52 6.69 -9.25
CA GLU A 43 -17.07 6.17 -10.51
C GLU A 43 -15.96 6.01 -11.58
N GLU A 44 -14.97 6.89 -11.54
CA GLU A 44 -13.86 6.96 -12.50
C GLU A 44 -12.74 5.95 -12.20
N GLY A 45 -12.73 5.36 -11.00
CA GLY A 45 -11.73 4.38 -10.59
C GLY A 45 -11.45 4.36 -9.10
N VAL A 46 -10.36 3.67 -8.74
CA VAL A 46 -9.90 3.56 -7.35
C VAL A 46 -8.67 4.42 -7.13
N TYR A 47 -8.75 5.30 -6.13
CA TYR A 47 -7.68 6.18 -5.72
C TYR A 47 -7.11 5.70 -4.40
N GLY A 48 -5.79 5.65 -4.27
CA GLY A 48 -5.16 5.18 -3.04
C GLY A 48 -3.99 6.02 -2.57
N THR A 49 -3.79 6.08 -1.27
CA THR A 49 -2.59 6.65 -0.65
C THR A 49 -1.91 5.56 0.18
N LEU A 50 -0.69 5.19 -0.24
CA LEU A 50 0.16 4.27 0.50
C LEU A 50 1.15 5.05 1.36
N LEU A 51 1.09 4.83 2.67
CA LEU A 51 2.01 5.37 3.66
C LEU A 51 2.84 4.22 4.26
N LEU A 52 4.16 4.30 4.14
CA LEU A 52 5.08 3.37 4.78
C LEU A 52 5.83 4.05 5.91
N TRP A 53 6.09 3.33 7.00
CA TRP A 53 6.80 3.89 8.14
C TRP A 53 8.27 4.21 7.78
N PRO A 54 8.86 5.30 8.34
CA PRO A 54 10.20 5.76 7.96
C PRO A 54 11.28 4.69 8.11
N GLU A 55 11.23 3.92 9.19
CA GLU A 55 12.11 2.77 9.45
C GLU A 55 12.12 1.72 8.34
N VAL A 56 10.98 1.46 7.69
CA VAL A 56 10.84 0.45 6.63
C VAL A 56 11.44 1.00 5.35
N VAL A 57 11.17 2.27 5.05
CA VAL A 57 11.73 2.95 3.89
C VAL A 57 13.25 3.12 4.02
N ALA A 58 13.76 3.34 5.23
CA ALA A 58 15.17 3.54 5.51
C ALA A 58 16.03 2.26 5.32
N THR A 59 15.43 1.07 5.45
CA THR A 59 16.13 -0.21 5.24
C THR A 59 16.16 -0.65 3.78
N MET A 60 15.42 0.03 2.89
CA MET A 60 15.29 -0.32 1.48
C MET A 60 15.97 0.69 0.54
N SER A 61 16.63 0.17 -0.49
CA SER A 61 17.00 0.98 -1.67
C SER A 61 15.75 1.40 -2.44
N GLY A 62 15.86 2.41 -3.31
CA GLY A 62 14.72 2.84 -4.15
C GLY A 62 14.15 1.71 -5.00
N ALA A 63 15.00 0.93 -5.66
CA ALA A 63 14.56 -0.22 -6.47
C ALA A 63 13.92 -1.33 -5.62
N ALA A 64 14.45 -1.60 -4.42
CA ALA A 64 13.86 -2.60 -3.53
C ALA A 64 12.50 -2.15 -3.00
N LEU A 65 12.33 -0.85 -2.72
CA LEU A 65 11.06 -0.27 -2.32
C LEU A 65 10.02 -0.38 -3.45
N ASP A 66 10.44 -0.08 -4.69
CA ASP A 66 9.56 -0.19 -5.85
C ASP A 66 9.06 -1.62 -6.06
N SER A 67 9.97 -2.61 -6.09
CA SER A 67 9.62 -4.02 -6.19
C SER A 67 8.74 -4.47 -5.03
N PHE A 68 9.04 -4.02 -3.81
CA PHE A 68 8.23 -4.33 -2.63
C PHE A 68 6.77 -3.88 -2.81
N VAL A 69 6.55 -2.63 -3.24
CA VAL A 69 5.21 -2.07 -3.42
C VAL A 69 4.47 -2.79 -4.55
N GLU A 70 5.10 -2.99 -5.70
CA GLU A 70 4.48 -3.64 -6.86
C GLU A 70 4.09 -5.09 -6.53
N GLU A 71 5.02 -5.86 -5.98
CA GLU A 71 4.83 -7.30 -5.78
C GLU A 71 3.93 -7.65 -4.59
N ASN A 72 3.98 -6.87 -3.51
CA ASN A 72 3.34 -7.24 -2.23
C ASN A 72 2.12 -6.40 -1.89
N ILE A 73 1.95 -5.23 -2.52
CA ILE A 73 0.84 -4.32 -2.21
C ILE A 73 -0.08 -4.21 -3.42
N ILE A 74 0.44 -3.77 -4.56
CA ILE A 74 -0.38 -3.55 -5.76
C ILE A 74 -0.97 -4.87 -6.25
N ASN A 75 -0.17 -5.93 -6.41
CA ASN A 75 -0.68 -7.24 -6.83
C ASN A 75 -1.73 -7.80 -5.87
N GLU A 76 -1.53 -7.63 -4.56
CA GLU A 76 -2.45 -8.15 -3.54
C GLU A 76 -3.79 -7.39 -3.55
N VAL A 77 -3.74 -6.05 -3.63
CA VAL A 77 -4.92 -5.19 -3.74
C VAL A 77 -5.67 -5.48 -5.06
N SER A 78 -4.95 -5.69 -6.15
CA SER A 78 -5.54 -5.97 -7.46
C SER A 78 -6.12 -7.39 -7.54
N GLY A 79 -5.51 -8.37 -6.87
CA GLY A 79 -5.91 -9.78 -6.91
C GLY A 79 -7.00 -10.17 -5.91
N LEU A 80 -7.02 -9.61 -4.70
CA LEU A 80 -7.93 -10.04 -3.62
C LEU A 80 -9.08 -9.07 -3.33
N ILE A 81 -8.98 -7.79 -3.73
CA ILE A 81 -9.96 -6.77 -3.36
C ILE A 81 -10.94 -6.43 -4.50
N GLY A 82 -10.68 -6.91 -5.73
CA GLY A 82 -11.56 -6.61 -6.87
C GLY A 82 -11.58 -5.11 -7.17
N VAL A 83 -10.42 -4.46 -7.08
CA VAL A 83 -10.22 -3.12 -7.63
C VAL A 83 -10.58 -3.17 -9.12
N ALA A 84 -11.40 -2.23 -9.58
CA ALA A 84 -11.87 -2.14 -10.96
C ALA A 84 -10.70 -2.18 -11.96
N GLU A 85 -11.00 -2.37 -13.26
CA GLU A 85 -10.02 -2.46 -14.36
C GLU A 85 -8.94 -1.34 -14.32
N THR A 86 -9.17 -0.23 -13.61
CA THR A 86 -8.29 0.92 -13.48
C THR A 86 -8.03 1.38 -12.02
N TYR A 87 -6.79 1.81 -11.71
CA TYR A 87 -6.33 2.33 -10.41
C TYR A 87 -5.30 3.46 -10.58
N ASN A 88 -5.25 4.34 -9.57
CA ASN A 88 -4.22 5.34 -9.32
C ASN A 88 -3.83 5.31 -7.84
N ILE A 89 -2.59 4.94 -7.52
CA ILE A 89 -2.10 4.84 -6.14
C ILE A 89 -0.84 5.68 -5.99
N GLU A 90 -0.90 6.68 -5.11
CA GLU A 90 0.23 7.55 -4.78
C GLU A 90 1.00 6.98 -3.58
N LEU A 91 2.31 6.83 -3.75
CA LEU A 91 3.26 6.53 -2.69
C LEU A 91 4.00 7.80 -2.29
N TYR A 92 3.99 8.10 -1.00
CA TYR A 92 4.81 9.14 -0.39
C TYR A 92 5.77 8.54 0.63
N SER A 93 7.06 8.87 0.55
CA SER A 93 7.96 8.62 1.68
C SER A 93 7.71 9.65 2.79
N PRO A 94 7.92 9.27 4.07
CA PRO A 94 7.74 10.20 5.19
C PRO A 94 8.62 11.45 5.15
N ASP A 95 9.78 11.39 4.49
CA ASP A 95 10.66 12.54 4.30
C ASP A 95 10.25 13.42 3.10
N MET A 96 9.15 13.08 2.42
CA MET A 96 8.62 13.73 1.21
C MET A 96 9.61 13.80 0.04
N LYS A 97 10.70 13.03 0.08
CA LYS A 97 11.71 13.01 -0.98
C LYS A 97 11.42 12.00 -2.08
N ARG A 98 10.57 11.02 -1.81
CA ARG A 98 10.18 9.98 -2.76
C ARG A 98 8.68 10.07 -2.97
N TYR A 99 8.31 10.34 -4.21
CA TYR A 99 6.94 10.33 -4.69
C TYR A 99 6.90 9.43 -5.93
N LYS A 100 5.92 8.52 -5.99
CA LYS A 100 5.66 7.69 -7.17
C LYS A 100 4.17 7.45 -7.31
N LEU A 101 3.67 7.59 -8.53
CA LEU A 101 2.31 7.20 -8.90
C LEU A 101 2.36 5.81 -9.54
N TYR A 102 1.59 4.88 -8.99
CA TYR A 102 1.30 3.58 -9.60
C TYR A 102 -0.06 3.67 -10.26
N SER A 103 -0.10 3.52 -11.59
CA SER A 103 -1.33 3.61 -12.38
C SER A 103 -1.37 2.50 -13.41
N ASN A 104 -2.58 2.05 -13.73
CA ASN A 104 -2.87 1.27 -14.94
C ASN A 104 -3.92 1.95 -15.82
N LEU A 105 -4.15 3.26 -15.63
CA LEU A 105 -4.92 4.05 -16.57
C LEU A 105 -4.18 4.19 -17.92
N PRO A 106 -4.90 4.26 -19.04
CA PRO A 106 -4.29 4.62 -20.31
C PRO A 106 -3.66 6.01 -20.21
N GLU A 107 -2.43 6.18 -20.72
CA GLU A 107 -1.85 7.51 -20.92
C GLU A 107 -2.70 8.25 -21.97
N GLU A 108 -3.09 9.50 -21.70
CA GLU A 108 -3.80 10.39 -22.66
C GLU A 108 -2.94 10.78 -23.87
#